data_AF-A0A2M9HT51-F1
#
_entry.id   AF-A0A2M9HT51-F1
#
_cell.length_a   1.000
_cell.length_b   1.000
_cell.length_c   1.000
_cell.angle_alpha   90.00
_cell.angle_beta   90.00
_cell.angle_gamma   90.00
#
_symmetry.space_group_name_H-M   'P 1'
#
loop_
_entity.id
_entity.type
_entity.pdbx_description
1 polymer ?
#
loop_
_entity_poly.entity_id
_entity_poly.type
_entity_poly.pdbx_seq_one_letter_code
_entity_poly.pdbx_strand_id
1 'polypeptide(L)'
;MDENNTTRQFIQDLRSLKQGWPTLVLIANRQATIGVSMHGGHGTRSVAASPLNMGAFQLAEDISRLARILVRRMGLHAHHAMSTPGLLQGCILNLPRIESLIRDDWDRRNLAVHAHGLAERLDYLLNPPAGTRMIGWCPACSRELRADEQELAGGYLECPHCHATHKLKDIHELDMLRLRLSGVKGTPAQLQRLLEPWGIGIKADTIKKWGQRGIIPAVGHDGNAPVYLIWDVWQAHTRLDGYDRARRRSTSKTTKRIDADRTR
;
A
#
# COMPACT_ATOMS: atom_id res chain seq x y z
N MET A 1 29.32 10.70 -14.52
CA MET A 1 27.94 10.36 -14.91
C MET A 1 27.51 11.43 -15.90
N ASP A 2 27.29 11.05 -17.15
CA ASP A 2 27.04 12.00 -18.25
C ASP A 2 25.72 12.74 -18.06
N GLU A 3 25.78 14.07 -18.07
CA GLU A 3 24.63 14.98 -17.93
C GLU A 3 23.53 14.69 -18.97
N ASN A 4 23.93 14.29 -20.18
CA ASN A 4 23.04 13.81 -21.24
C ASN A 4 22.22 12.57 -20.87
N ASN A 5 22.75 11.69 -20.02
CA ASN A 5 22.05 10.50 -19.57
C ASN A 5 20.99 10.85 -18.50
N THR A 6 21.31 11.78 -17.59
CA THR A 6 20.38 12.27 -16.57
C THR A 6 19.20 13.01 -17.20
N THR A 7 19.43 13.86 -18.19
CA THR A 7 18.34 14.53 -18.91
C THR A 7 17.45 13.53 -19.63
N ARG A 8 18.02 12.56 -20.37
CA ARG A 8 17.22 11.51 -21.04
C ARG A 8 16.38 10.71 -20.05
N GLN A 9 16.95 10.32 -18.90
CA GLN A 9 16.24 9.60 -17.86
C GLN A 9 15.07 10.42 -17.32
N PHE A 10 15.29 11.69 -17.01
CA PHE A 10 14.25 12.57 -16.51
C PHE A 10 13.06 12.71 -17.49
N ILE A 11 13.35 12.82 -18.79
CA ILE A 11 12.30 12.85 -19.83
C ILE A 11 11.51 11.54 -19.85
N GLN A 12 12.21 10.41 -19.75
CA GLN A 12 11.59 9.10 -19.71
C GLN A 12 10.71 8.94 -18.47
N ASP A 13 11.17 9.38 -17.30
CA ASP A 13 10.40 9.34 -16.05
C ASP A 13 9.10 10.16 -16.17
N LEU A 14 9.15 11.39 -16.70
CA LEU A 14 7.95 12.20 -16.93
C LEU A 14 6.98 11.54 -17.92
N ARG A 15 7.48 10.86 -18.95
CA ARG A 15 6.65 10.10 -19.89
C ARG A 15 5.99 8.90 -19.21
N SER A 16 6.74 8.13 -18.42
CA SER A 16 6.23 7.00 -17.64
C SER A 16 5.13 7.46 -16.67
N LEU A 17 5.36 8.56 -15.95
CA LEU A 17 4.36 9.17 -15.04
C LEU A 17 3.08 9.56 -15.78
N LYS A 18 3.21 10.20 -16.95
CA LYS A 18 2.06 10.59 -17.77
C LYS A 18 1.30 9.38 -18.30
N GLN A 19 2.00 8.36 -18.78
CA GLN A 19 1.41 7.16 -19.39
C GLN A 19 0.71 6.28 -18.34
N GLY A 20 1.31 6.10 -17.16
CA GLY A 20 0.72 5.31 -16.08
C GLY A 20 -0.37 6.03 -15.29
N TRP A 21 -0.53 7.36 -15.46
CA TRP A 21 -1.50 8.17 -14.72
C TRP A 21 -2.96 7.68 -14.83
N PRO A 22 -3.52 7.35 -16.01
CA PRO A 22 -4.92 6.90 -16.09
C PRO A 22 -5.16 5.63 -15.27
N THR A 23 -4.23 4.67 -15.34
CA THR A 23 -4.29 3.43 -14.57
C THR A 23 -4.13 3.70 -13.08
N LEU A 24 -3.21 4.57 -12.69
CA LEU A 24 -3.03 4.98 -11.30
C LEU A 24 -4.30 5.61 -10.71
N VAL A 25 -4.93 6.53 -11.44
CA VAL A 25 -6.17 7.19 -11.01
C VAL A 25 -7.32 6.21 -10.92
N LEU A 26 -7.38 5.20 -11.81
CA LEU A 26 -8.30 4.09 -11.65
C LEU A 26 -8.00 3.31 -10.37
N ILE A 27 -6.75 2.97 -10.07
CA ILE A 27 -6.40 2.25 -8.83
C ILE A 27 -6.69 3.10 -7.58
N ALA A 28 -6.50 4.43 -7.67
CA ALA A 28 -6.75 5.36 -6.58
C ALA A 28 -8.25 5.60 -6.33
N ASN A 29 -9.05 5.76 -7.40
CA ASN A 29 -10.46 6.11 -7.34
C ASN A 29 -11.41 4.90 -7.38
N ARG A 30 -10.95 3.74 -7.85
CA ARG A 30 -11.78 2.55 -8.13
C ARG A 30 -11.46 1.45 -7.14
N GLN A 31 -12.44 1.17 -6.30
CA GLN A 31 -12.61 -0.14 -5.72
C GLN A 31 -12.99 -1.20 -6.76
N ALA A 32 -12.66 -2.48 -6.50
CA ALA A 32 -13.22 -3.70 -7.12
C ALA A 32 -12.73 -4.08 -8.54
N THR A 33 -11.85 -5.09 -8.64
CA THR A 33 -12.01 -6.37 -9.38
C THR A 33 -10.68 -7.15 -9.32
N ILE A 34 -10.43 -7.86 -8.21
CA ILE A 34 -9.70 -9.13 -8.31
C ILE A 34 -10.79 -10.18 -8.30
N GLY A 35 -11.08 -10.75 -9.46
CA GLY A 35 -12.18 -11.67 -9.67
C GLY A 35 -13.03 -11.26 -10.86
N VAL A 36 -12.52 -11.53 -12.06
CA VAL A 36 -13.40 -11.73 -13.21
C VAL A 36 -14.28 -12.93 -12.90
N SER A 37 -15.55 -12.68 -12.65
CA SER A 37 -16.62 -13.44 -13.28
C SER A 37 -17.82 -12.50 -13.45
N MET A 38 -18.00 -12.06 -14.69
CA MET A 38 -19.29 -11.63 -15.19
C MET A 38 -20.33 -12.68 -14.81
N HIS A 39 -21.53 -12.27 -14.41
CA HIS A 39 -22.85 -12.77 -14.84
C HIS A 39 -23.94 -12.14 -13.95
N GLY A 40 -24.71 -11.22 -14.55
CA GLY A 40 -26.15 -11.05 -14.30
C GLY A 40 -26.63 -10.30 -13.04
N GLY A 41 -27.47 -9.29 -13.27
CA GLY A 41 -28.70 -9.09 -12.47
C GLY A 41 -28.73 -7.94 -11.46
N HIS A 42 -29.57 -6.94 -11.79
CA HIS A 42 -30.15 -5.87 -10.96
C HIS A 42 -30.02 -5.90 -9.43
N GLY A 43 -29.72 -4.74 -8.86
CA GLY A 43 -30.04 -4.39 -7.47
C GLY A 43 -29.25 -3.19 -6.97
N THR A 44 -29.90 -2.02 -6.93
CA THR A 44 -29.41 -0.80 -6.29
C THR A 44 -28.88 -1.11 -4.88
N ARG A 45 -27.61 -0.76 -4.61
CA ARG A 45 -27.00 -0.89 -3.28
C ARG A 45 -26.29 0.41 -2.90
N SER A 46 -26.64 0.90 -1.70
CA SER A 46 -25.95 1.98 -1.01
C SER A 46 -24.47 1.70 -0.95
N VAL A 47 -23.70 2.56 -1.62
CA VAL A 47 -22.26 2.44 -1.78
C VAL A 47 -21.60 3.01 -0.54
N ALA A 48 -21.31 2.15 0.45
CA ALA A 48 -20.20 2.42 1.35
C ALA A 48 -18.92 2.13 0.55
N ALA A 49 -18.32 3.18 0.01
CA ALA A 49 -17.02 3.13 -0.64
C ALA A 49 -16.04 2.44 0.32
N SER A 50 -15.66 1.20 0.01
CA SER A 50 -14.54 0.54 0.70
C SER A 50 -13.22 1.27 0.27
N PRO A 51 -12.08 1.02 0.93
CA PRO A 51 -11.08 2.07 1.13
C PRO A 51 -10.32 2.44 -0.14
N LEU A 52 -10.00 3.73 -0.26
CA LEU A 52 -8.94 4.25 -1.12
C LEU A 52 -7.71 3.33 -0.99
N ASN A 53 -7.12 2.90 -2.11
CA ASN A 53 -5.74 2.40 -2.06
C ASN A 53 -4.89 3.61 -1.67
N MET A 54 -4.69 3.80 -0.36
CA MET A 54 -4.03 4.99 0.19
C MET A 54 -2.66 5.20 -0.44
N GLY A 55 -2.01 4.14 -0.93
CA GLY A 55 -0.77 4.27 -1.65
C GLY A 55 -0.89 4.78 -3.06
N ALA A 56 -1.82 4.22 -3.83
CA ALA A 56 -2.12 4.73 -5.16
C ALA A 56 -2.65 6.17 -5.08
N PHE A 57 -3.47 6.49 -4.08
CA PHE A 57 -3.96 7.84 -3.81
C PHE A 57 -2.80 8.80 -3.45
N GLN A 58 -1.95 8.43 -2.49
CA GLN A 58 -0.80 9.26 -2.11
C GLN A 58 0.16 9.44 -3.29
N LEU A 59 0.40 8.39 -4.08
CA LEU A 59 1.23 8.47 -5.28
C LEU A 59 0.61 9.40 -6.34
N ALA A 60 -0.71 9.36 -6.53
CA ALA A 60 -1.41 10.28 -7.42
C ALA A 60 -1.30 11.74 -6.96
N GLU A 61 -1.40 12.00 -5.65
CA GLU A 61 -1.18 13.33 -5.07
C GLU A 61 0.27 13.79 -5.21
N ASP A 62 1.23 12.91 -4.97
CA ASP A 62 2.67 13.20 -5.10
C ASP A 62 3.02 13.57 -6.54
N ILE A 63 2.54 12.81 -7.53
CA ILE A 63 2.75 13.09 -8.96
C ILE A 63 2.07 14.40 -9.37
N SER A 64 0.86 14.67 -8.87
CA SER A 64 0.17 15.95 -9.11
C SER A 64 0.93 17.13 -8.53
N ARG A 65 1.49 16.97 -7.33
CA ARG A 65 2.32 17.97 -6.69
C ARG A 65 3.59 18.23 -7.48
N LEU A 66 4.29 17.18 -7.92
CA LEU A 66 5.47 17.31 -8.79
C LEU A 66 5.12 18.08 -10.07
N ALA A 67 4.05 17.71 -10.77
CA ALA A 67 3.64 18.38 -12.01
C ALA A 67 3.39 19.89 -11.80
N ARG A 68 2.73 20.27 -10.70
CA ARG A 68 2.50 21.69 -10.35
C ARG A 68 3.78 22.43 -9.96
N ILE A 69 4.74 21.75 -9.34
CA ILE A 69 6.06 22.33 -9.03
C ILE A 69 6.81 22.60 -10.33
N LEU A 70 6.83 21.63 -11.25
CA LEU A 70 7.50 21.75 -12.55
C LEU A 70 6.92 22.91 -13.37
N VAL A 71 5.60 22.97 -13.51
CA VAL A 71 4.91 24.07 -14.21
C VAL A 71 5.31 25.44 -13.66
N ARG A 72 5.35 25.60 -12.33
CA ARG A 72 5.76 26.86 -11.67
C ARG A 72 7.23 27.18 -11.91
N ARG A 73 8.13 26.20 -11.76
CA ARG A 73 9.58 26.39 -11.96
C ARG A 73 9.93 26.68 -13.42
N MET A 74 9.13 26.19 -14.36
CA MET A 74 9.28 26.47 -15.79
C MET A 74 8.61 27.77 -16.25
N GLY A 75 7.96 28.52 -15.34
CA GLY A 75 7.22 29.74 -15.68
C GLY A 75 6.04 29.50 -16.62
N LEU A 76 5.44 28.31 -16.58
CA LEU A 76 4.30 27.96 -17.43
C LEU A 76 2.99 28.40 -16.76
N HIS A 77 2.10 29.01 -17.54
CA HIS A 77 0.75 29.35 -17.08
C HIS A 77 -0.21 28.21 -17.42
N ALA A 78 -0.43 27.32 -16.46
CA ALA A 78 -1.42 26.26 -16.60
C ALA A 78 -2.84 26.81 -16.38
N HIS A 79 -3.78 26.39 -17.23
CA HIS A 79 -5.20 26.63 -17.00
C HIS A 79 -5.66 25.86 -15.76
N HIS A 80 -6.54 26.45 -14.94
CA HIS A 80 -6.99 25.88 -13.67
C HIS A 80 -7.71 24.52 -13.82
N ALA A 81 -8.32 24.26 -14.98
CA ALA A 81 -8.99 22.99 -15.29
C ALA A 81 -8.06 21.91 -15.89
N MET A 82 -6.75 22.15 -15.99
CA MET A 82 -5.83 21.22 -16.63
C MET A 82 -5.55 20.00 -15.73
N SER A 83 -5.72 18.81 -16.29
CA SER A 83 -5.43 17.54 -15.61
C SER A 83 -3.93 17.31 -15.44
N THR A 84 -3.53 16.47 -14.48
CA THR A 84 -2.12 16.12 -14.24
C THR A 84 -1.38 15.63 -15.50
N PRO A 85 -1.96 14.76 -16.37
CA PRO A 85 -1.33 14.40 -17.64
C PRO A 85 -1.11 15.59 -18.59
N GLY A 86 -2.03 16.56 -18.58
CA GLY A 86 -1.91 17.80 -19.34
C GLY A 86 -0.75 18.66 -18.84
N LEU A 87 -0.61 18.80 -17.51
CA LEU A 87 0.52 19.51 -16.89
C LEU A 87 1.85 18.82 -17.23
N LEU A 88 1.92 17.49 -17.11
CA LEU A 88 3.11 16.70 -17.45
C LEU A 88 3.45 16.83 -18.94
N GLN A 89 2.45 16.78 -19.83
CA GLN A 89 2.66 17.00 -21.27
C GLN A 89 3.21 18.40 -21.55
N GLY A 90 2.65 19.44 -20.91
CA GLY A 90 3.15 20.81 -21.03
C GLY A 90 4.61 20.94 -20.57
N CYS A 91 4.98 20.25 -19.49
CA CYS A 91 6.37 20.18 -19.02
C CYS A 91 7.28 19.49 -20.05
N ILE A 92 6.87 18.34 -20.59
CA ILE A 92 7.65 17.60 -21.61
C ILE A 92 7.88 18.45 -22.86
N LEU A 93 6.87 19.18 -23.34
CA LEU A 93 7.01 20.03 -24.53
C LEU A 93 7.94 21.24 -24.30
N ASN A 94 8.12 21.65 -23.04
CA ASN A 94 8.91 22.84 -22.68
C ASN A 94 10.20 22.50 -21.94
N LEU A 95 10.68 21.25 -21.99
CA LEU A 95 11.90 20.78 -21.31
C LEU A 95 13.13 21.71 -21.44
N PRO A 96 13.45 22.30 -22.61
CA PRO A 96 14.56 23.25 -22.73
C PRO A 96 14.43 24.49 -21.81
N ARG A 97 13.22 24.81 -21.34
CA ARG A 97 13.00 25.86 -20.35
C ARG A 97 13.45 25.48 -18.94
N ILE A 98 13.52 24.19 -18.60
CA ILE A 98 14.04 23.75 -17.30
C ILE A 98 15.53 24.06 -17.19
N GLU A 99 16.29 23.75 -18.25
CA GLU A 99 17.73 24.00 -18.31
C GLU A 99 18.07 25.49 -18.25
N SER A 100 17.21 26.34 -18.82
CA SER A 100 17.42 27.80 -18.85
C SER A 100 16.87 28.56 -17.64
N LEU A 101 15.79 28.10 -17.02
CA LEU A 101 15.13 28.80 -15.91
C LEU A 101 15.52 28.29 -14.53
N ILE A 102 15.86 27.01 -14.38
CA ILE A 102 16.35 26.45 -13.12
C ILE A 102 17.86 26.63 -13.08
N ARG A 103 18.29 27.82 -12.65
CA ARG A 103 19.71 28.23 -12.62
C ARG A 103 20.56 27.36 -11.69
N ASP A 104 19.96 26.78 -10.65
CA ASP A 104 20.64 25.93 -9.70
C ASP A 104 20.66 24.46 -10.15
N ASP A 105 21.86 23.91 -10.33
CA ASP A 105 22.10 22.51 -10.66
C ASP A 105 21.55 21.57 -9.57
N TRP A 106 21.58 21.99 -8.31
CA TRP A 106 21.07 21.20 -7.19
C TRP A 106 19.55 21.05 -7.26
N ASP A 107 18.82 22.15 -7.49
CA ASP A 107 17.37 22.12 -7.74
C ASP A 107 17.00 21.22 -8.94
N ARG A 108 17.76 21.30 -10.05
CA ARG A 108 17.54 20.43 -11.23
C ARG A 108 17.71 18.96 -10.89
N ARG A 109 18.80 18.60 -10.20
CA ARG A 109 19.06 17.22 -9.76
C ARG A 109 17.98 16.71 -8.81
N ASN A 110 17.54 17.52 -7.85
CA ASN A 110 16.49 17.11 -6.92
C ASN A 110 15.15 16.84 -7.62
N LEU A 111 14.78 17.66 -8.60
CA LEU A 111 13.57 17.41 -9.41
C LEU A 111 13.70 16.12 -10.21
N ALA A 112 14.87 15.86 -10.79
CA ALA A 112 15.13 14.62 -11.51
C ALA A 112 15.05 13.40 -10.58
N VAL A 113 15.70 13.43 -9.42
CA VAL A 113 15.66 12.36 -8.40
C VAL A 113 14.23 12.14 -7.90
N HIS A 114 13.48 13.21 -7.67
CA HIS A 114 12.08 13.12 -7.23
C HIS A 114 11.21 12.47 -8.30
N ALA A 115 11.31 12.93 -9.56
CA ALA A 115 10.55 12.36 -10.68
C ALA A 115 10.89 10.88 -10.88
N HIS A 116 12.17 10.53 -10.81
CA HIS A 116 12.63 9.15 -10.89
C HIS A 116 12.02 8.28 -9.79
N GLY A 117 12.09 8.72 -8.53
CA GLY A 117 11.50 7.97 -7.42
C GLY A 117 9.99 7.78 -7.51
N LEU A 118 9.26 8.74 -8.10
CA LEU A 118 7.83 8.56 -8.39
C LEU A 118 7.59 7.60 -9.56
N ALA A 119 8.43 7.65 -10.60
CA ALA A 119 8.34 6.76 -11.76
C ALA A 119 8.60 5.30 -11.34
N GLU A 120 9.61 5.05 -10.52
CA GLU A 120 9.88 3.73 -9.92
C GLU A 120 8.70 3.25 -9.08
N ARG A 121 8.13 4.09 -8.22
CA ARG A 121 6.97 3.74 -7.39
C ARG A 121 5.75 3.40 -8.26
N LEU A 122 5.54 4.14 -9.34
CA LEU A 122 4.47 3.89 -10.29
C LEU A 122 4.69 2.58 -11.04
N ASP A 123 5.90 2.32 -11.52
CA ASP A 123 6.23 1.07 -12.19
C ASP A 123 6.06 -0.13 -11.26
N TYR A 124 6.59 -0.06 -10.02
CA TYR A 124 6.37 -1.09 -9.02
C TYR A 124 4.88 -1.32 -8.77
N LEU A 125 4.07 -0.27 -8.64
CA LEU A 125 2.64 -0.42 -8.40
C LEU A 125 1.92 -1.12 -9.57
N LEU A 126 2.25 -0.74 -10.81
CA LEU A 126 1.60 -1.25 -12.03
C LEU A 126 2.12 -2.61 -12.47
N ASN A 127 3.40 -2.88 -12.24
CA ASN A 127 4.14 -4.06 -12.68
C ASN A 127 4.83 -4.73 -11.47
N PRO A 128 4.06 -5.35 -10.55
CA PRO A 128 4.62 -6.10 -9.43
C PRO A 128 5.59 -7.19 -9.90
N PRO A 129 6.75 -7.37 -9.24
CA PRO A 129 7.58 -8.55 -9.44
C PRO A 129 6.76 -9.84 -9.20
N ALA A 130 6.84 -10.78 -10.13
CA ALA A 130 6.08 -12.03 -10.05
C ALA A 130 6.41 -12.80 -8.78
N GLY A 131 5.39 -13.38 -8.13
CA GLY A 131 5.57 -14.16 -6.90
C GLY A 131 5.71 -13.34 -5.61
N THR A 132 5.72 -12.00 -5.69
CA THR A 132 5.76 -11.13 -4.50
C THR A 132 4.37 -10.70 -4.06
N ARG A 133 4.19 -10.43 -2.76
CA ARG A 133 2.95 -9.92 -2.17
C ARG A 133 3.21 -8.63 -1.41
N MET A 134 2.25 -7.71 -1.42
CA MET A 134 2.33 -6.47 -0.64
C MET A 134 2.27 -6.77 0.87
N ILE A 135 3.28 -6.32 1.60
CA ILE A 135 3.40 -6.48 3.05
C ILE A 135 2.95 -5.20 3.76
N GLY A 136 3.28 -4.05 3.18
CA GLY A 136 3.01 -2.78 3.84
C GLY A 136 3.92 -1.67 3.34
N TRP A 137 4.23 -0.73 4.22
CA TRP A 137 4.99 0.47 3.91
C TRP A 137 6.29 0.51 4.70
N CYS A 138 7.39 0.83 4.03
CA CYS A 138 8.68 1.02 4.69
C CYS A 138 8.58 2.14 5.74
N PRO A 139 8.92 1.89 7.02
CA PRO A 139 8.90 2.91 8.05
C PRO A 139 9.90 4.06 7.80
N ALA A 140 11.02 3.77 7.14
CA ALA A 140 12.08 4.74 6.91
C ALA A 140 11.79 5.66 5.71
N CYS A 141 11.33 5.11 4.59
CA CYS A 141 11.14 5.88 3.35
C CYS A 141 9.71 5.89 2.81
N SER A 142 8.75 5.25 3.50
CA SER A 142 7.34 5.18 3.12
C SER A 142 7.09 4.68 1.69
N ARG A 143 7.99 3.84 1.14
CA ARG A 143 7.74 3.10 -0.09
C ARG A 143 7.01 1.79 0.21
N GLU A 144 6.20 1.35 -0.74
CA GLU A 144 5.54 0.04 -0.67
C GLU A 144 6.60 -1.06 -0.59
N LEU A 145 6.40 -1.96 0.37
CA LEU A 145 7.22 -3.13 0.60
C LEU A 145 6.46 -4.37 0.14
N ARG A 146 7.14 -5.18 -0.65
CA ARG A 146 6.67 -6.47 -1.11
C ARG A 146 7.65 -7.55 -0.70
N ALA A 147 7.13 -8.73 -0.37
CA ALA A 147 7.94 -9.88 -0.02
C ALA A 147 7.54 -11.09 -0.85
N ASP A 148 8.53 -11.91 -1.22
CA ASP A 148 8.30 -13.25 -1.74
C ASP A 148 8.03 -14.27 -0.61
N GLU A 149 7.80 -15.53 -0.96
CA GLU A 149 7.50 -16.58 0.01
C GLU A 149 8.68 -16.91 0.96
N GLN A 150 9.93 -16.72 0.50
CA GLN A 150 11.13 -16.95 1.30
C GLN A 150 11.32 -15.83 2.33
N GLU A 151 11.14 -14.57 1.93
CA GLU A 151 11.19 -13.40 2.79
C GLU A 151 10.07 -13.42 3.83
N LEU A 152 8.87 -13.84 3.42
CA LEU A 152 7.73 -14.11 4.32
C LEU A 152 8.08 -15.17 5.37
N ALA A 153 8.73 -16.26 4.97
CA ALA A 153 9.16 -17.33 5.88
C ALA A 153 10.29 -16.88 6.82
N GLY A 154 11.20 -16.04 6.33
CA GLY A 154 12.31 -15.48 7.10
C GLY A 154 11.88 -14.42 8.13
N GLY A 155 10.76 -13.72 7.89
CA GLY A 155 10.20 -12.73 8.82
C GLY A 155 10.95 -11.38 8.84
N TYR A 156 11.92 -11.20 7.96
CA TYR A 156 12.63 -9.94 7.71
C TYR A 156 12.54 -9.58 6.23
N LEU A 157 12.50 -8.28 5.96
CA LEU A 157 12.48 -7.73 4.61
C LEU A 157 13.43 -6.54 4.53
N GLU A 158 14.28 -6.52 3.51
CA GLU A 158 15.07 -5.35 3.18
C GLU A 158 14.29 -4.43 2.24
N CYS A 159 14.25 -3.13 2.54
CA CYS A 159 13.67 -2.18 1.61
C CYS A 159 14.58 -2.04 0.37
N PRO A 160 14.08 -2.31 -0.86
CA PRO A 160 14.90 -2.26 -2.07
C PRO A 160 15.41 -0.85 -2.42
N HIS A 161 14.87 0.19 -1.77
CA HIS A 161 15.26 1.58 -2.02
C HIS A 161 16.19 2.16 -0.94
N CYS A 162 15.84 2.02 0.34
CA CYS A 162 16.63 2.60 1.43
C CYS A 162 17.56 1.60 2.11
N HIS A 163 17.52 0.33 1.69
CA HIS A 163 18.31 -0.78 2.25
C HIS A 163 18.12 -1.00 3.75
N ALA A 164 17.10 -0.37 4.35
CA ALA A 164 16.74 -0.61 5.74
C ALA A 164 16.08 -1.99 5.87
N THR A 165 16.62 -2.81 6.76
CA THR A 165 16.03 -4.11 7.11
C THR A 165 14.96 -3.92 8.17
N HIS A 166 13.78 -4.49 7.92
CA HIS A 166 12.62 -4.39 8.77
C HIS A 166 12.08 -5.77 9.12
N LYS A 167 11.60 -5.94 10.35
CA LYS A 167 10.80 -7.12 10.71
C LYS A 167 9.41 -6.96 10.12
N LEU A 168 8.89 -7.99 9.46
CA LEU A 168 7.53 -7.98 8.88
C LEU A 168 6.47 -7.63 9.92
N LYS A 169 6.64 -8.13 11.15
CA LYS A 169 5.71 -7.84 12.25
C LYS A 169 5.63 -6.35 12.58
N ASP A 170 6.76 -5.66 12.58
CA ASP A 170 6.85 -4.24 12.93
C ASP A 170 6.24 -3.37 11.83
N ILE A 171 6.43 -3.77 10.56
CA ILE A 171 5.77 -3.14 9.40
C ILE A 171 4.24 -3.25 9.54
N HIS A 172 3.74 -4.47 9.77
CA HIS A 172 2.31 -4.69 9.96
C HIS A 172 1.74 -3.92 11.15
N GLU A 173 2.48 -3.84 12.26
CA GLU A 173 2.06 -3.09 13.45
C GLU A 173 1.95 -1.58 13.17
N LEU A 174 2.93 -1.01 12.47
CA LEU A 174 2.92 0.40 12.08
C LEU A 174 1.79 0.73 11.09
N ASP A 175 1.55 -0.14 10.11
CA ASP A 175 0.45 0.07 9.16
C ASP A 175 -0.92 -0.09 9.82
N MET A 176 -1.06 -1.00 10.79
CA MET A 176 -2.26 -1.12 11.59
C MET A 176 -2.48 0.08 12.51
N LEU A 177 -1.42 0.65 13.08
CA LEU A 177 -1.50 1.91 13.83
C LEU A 177 -1.96 3.06 12.94
N ARG A 178 -1.47 3.15 11.70
CA ARG A 178 -1.93 4.14 10.71
C ARG A 178 -3.41 3.96 10.37
N LEU A 179 -3.85 2.73 10.13
CA LEU A 179 -5.26 2.43 9.89
C LEU A 179 -6.17 2.72 11.10
N ARG A 180 -5.64 2.52 12.31
CA ARG A 180 -6.33 2.89 13.55
C ARG A 180 -6.54 4.40 13.61
N LEU A 181 -5.49 5.18 13.34
CA LEU A 181 -5.56 6.65 13.34
C LEU A 181 -6.52 7.19 12.27
N SER A 182 -6.64 6.51 11.12
CA SER A 182 -7.62 6.87 10.09
C SER A 182 -9.04 6.39 10.37
N GLY A 183 -9.28 5.68 11.49
CA GLY A 183 -10.62 5.29 11.93
C GLY A 183 -11.30 4.25 11.04
N VAL A 184 -10.52 3.42 10.33
CA VAL A 184 -11.07 2.45 9.38
C VAL A 184 -11.93 1.42 10.11
N LYS A 185 -13.19 1.33 9.68
CA LYS A 185 -14.21 0.42 10.22
C LYS A 185 -14.98 -0.25 9.09
N GLY A 186 -15.48 -1.44 9.34
CA GLY A 186 -16.26 -2.17 8.36
C GLY A 186 -16.95 -3.40 8.94
N THR A 187 -17.82 -3.99 8.14
CA THR A 187 -18.41 -5.29 8.42
C THR A 187 -17.36 -6.40 8.32
N PRO A 188 -17.58 -7.57 8.93
CA PRO A 188 -16.66 -8.71 8.86
C PRO A 188 -16.19 -9.09 7.44
N ALA A 189 -17.09 -9.02 6.45
CA ALA A 189 -16.75 -9.33 5.06
C ALA A 189 -15.87 -8.25 4.42
N GLN A 190 -16.12 -6.97 4.73
CA GLN A 190 -15.28 -5.86 4.28
C GLN A 190 -13.89 -5.94 4.92
N LEU A 191 -13.81 -6.21 6.21
CA LEU A 191 -12.53 -6.32 6.94
C LEU A 191 -11.70 -7.53 6.49
N GLN A 192 -12.31 -8.70 6.25
CA GLN A 192 -11.60 -9.84 5.66
C GLN A 192 -10.94 -9.45 4.33
N ARG A 193 -11.73 -8.87 3.41
CA ARG A 193 -11.23 -8.47 2.08
C ARG A 193 -10.15 -7.38 2.16
N LEU A 194 -10.21 -6.53 3.19
CA LEU A 194 -9.23 -5.49 3.40
C LEU A 194 -7.89 -6.03 3.92
N LEU A 195 -7.93 -7.11 4.71
CA LEU A 195 -6.76 -7.72 5.35
C LEU A 195 -6.08 -8.79 4.46
N GLU A 196 -6.83 -9.41 3.55
CA GLU A 196 -6.36 -10.47 2.66
C GLU A 196 -5.17 -10.05 1.76
N PRO A 197 -5.15 -8.86 1.13
CA PRO A 197 -3.99 -8.40 0.34
C PRO A 197 -2.70 -8.27 1.16
N TRP A 198 -2.82 -8.08 2.48
CA TRP A 198 -1.69 -7.94 3.40
C TRP A 198 -1.24 -9.31 3.96
N GLY A 199 -1.75 -10.41 3.41
CA GLY A 199 -1.44 -11.77 3.85
C GLY A 199 -2.08 -12.16 5.19
N ILE A 200 -2.99 -11.35 5.73
CA ILE A 200 -3.65 -11.60 7.01
C ILE A 200 -4.96 -12.38 6.75
N GLY A 201 -4.85 -13.70 6.77
CA GLY A 201 -5.92 -14.64 6.41
C GLY A 201 -7.00 -14.84 7.48
N ILE A 202 -7.78 -13.80 7.82
CA ILE A 202 -8.88 -13.91 8.79
C ILE A 202 -10.22 -14.11 8.07
N LYS A 203 -10.89 -15.24 8.32
CA LYS A 203 -12.25 -15.47 7.78
C LYS A 203 -13.27 -14.53 8.43
N ALA A 204 -14.22 -14.00 7.66
CA ALA A 204 -15.28 -13.13 8.15
C ALA A 204 -16.12 -13.79 9.27
N ASP A 205 -16.35 -15.10 9.18
CA ASP A 205 -17.06 -15.84 10.24
C ASP A 205 -16.26 -15.91 11.55
N THR A 206 -14.94 -15.89 11.49
CA THR A 206 -14.09 -15.78 12.68
C THR A 206 -14.31 -14.43 13.37
N ILE A 207 -14.35 -13.35 12.60
CA ILE A 207 -14.64 -11.99 13.10
C ILE A 207 -16.03 -11.93 13.73
N LYS A 208 -17.06 -12.48 13.07
CA LYS A 208 -18.42 -12.56 13.62
C LYS A 208 -18.44 -13.30 14.96
N LYS A 209 -17.75 -14.45 15.04
CA LYS A 209 -17.65 -15.24 16.28
C LYS A 209 -16.93 -14.47 17.38
N TRP A 210 -15.92 -13.68 17.06
CA TRP A 210 -15.26 -12.81 18.05
C TRP A 210 -16.19 -11.74 18.58
N GLY A 211 -17.00 -11.11 17.72
CA GLY A 211 -18.02 -10.16 18.15
C GLY A 211 -19.08 -10.80 19.05
N GLN A 212 -19.63 -11.95 18.66
CA GLN A 212 -20.60 -12.71 19.46
C GLN A 212 -20.05 -13.12 20.84
N ARG A 213 -18.74 -13.38 20.93
CA ARG A 213 -18.05 -13.76 22.17
C ARG A 213 -17.59 -12.56 23.00
N GLY A 214 -17.84 -11.33 22.56
CA GLY A 214 -17.40 -10.11 23.23
C GLY A 214 -15.88 -9.89 23.21
N ILE A 215 -15.14 -10.56 22.31
CA ILE A 215 -13.69 -10.40 22.17
C ILE A 215 -13.35 -9.08 21.47
N ILE A 216 -14.19 -8.67 20.51
CA ILE A 216 -14.09 -7.38 19.82
C ILE A 216 -15.42 -6.62 19.99
N PRO A 217 -15.39 -5.32 20.34
CA PRO A 217 -16.61 -4.52 20.47
C PRO A 217 -17.13 -4.07 19.09
N ALA A 218 -18.44 -4.13 18.90
CA ALA A 218 -19.07 -3.51 17.73
C ALA A 218 -19.18 -2.00 17.94
N VAL A 219 -18.76 -1.21 16.95
CA VAL A 219 -18.80 0.27 16.98
C VAL A 219 -20.03 0.84 16.27
N GLY A 220 -20.83 -0.01 15.64
CA GLY A 220 -22.04 0.37 14.93
C GLY A 220 -22.62 -0.79 14.13
N HIS A 221 -23.60 -0.47 13.28
CA HIS A 221 -24.22 -1.42 12.37
C HIS A 221 -24.34 -0.82 10.98
N ASP A 222 -24.15 -1.64 9.96
CA ASP A 222 -24.42 -1.35 8.55
C ASP A 222 -25.56 -2.28 8.11
N GLY A 223 -26.78 -1.75 8.10
CA GLY A 223 -28.00 -2.56 8.04
C GLY A 223 -28.08 -3.54 9.22
N ASN A 224 -28.18 -4.84 8.92
CA ASN A 224 -28.23 -5.90 9.94
C ASN A 224 -26.83 -6.47 10.31
N ALA A 225 -25.76 -5.95 9.70
CA ALA A 225 -24.41 -6.44 9.95
C ALA A 225 -23.68 -5.55 10.98
N PRO A 226 -23.07 -6.12 12.03
CA PRO A 226 -22.27 -5.35 12.96
C PRO A 226 -20.98 -4.83 12.30
N VAL A 227 -20.58 -3.62 12.67
CA VAL A 227 -19.39 -2.92 12.18
C VAL A 227 -18.34 -2.93 13.28
N TYR A 228 -17.10 -3.28 12.92
CA TYR A 228 -15.95 -3.37 13.82
C TYR A 228 -14.82 -2.46 13.34
N LEU A 229 -13.94 -2.06 14.26
CA LEU A 229 -12.68 -1.41 13.92
C LEU A 229 -11.67 -2.44 13.43
N ILE A 230 -10.91 -2.08 12.38
CA ILE A 230 -9.86 -2.97 11.85
C ILE A 230 -8.78 -3.29 12.91
N TRP A 231 -8.47 -2.32 13.77
CA TRP A 231 -7.51 -2.48 14.85
C TRP A 231 -7.91 -3.56 15.85
N ASP A 232 -9.17 -3.60 16.26
CA ASP A 232 -9.65 -4.57 17.24
C ASP A 232 -9.62 -5.99 16.67
N VAL A 233 -9.95 -6.13 15.38
CA VAL A 233 -9.85 -7.41 14.65
C VAL A 233 -8.40 -7.88 14.55
N TRP A 234 -7.47 -6.99 14.20
CA TRP A 234 -6.05 -7.33 14.11
C TRP A 234 -5.45 -7.65 15.48
N GLN A 235 -5.82 -6.92 16.53
CA GLN A 235 -5.37 -7.17 17.89
C GLN A 235 -5.89 -8.52 18.41
N ALA A 236 -7.16 -8.86 18.13
CA ALA A 236 -7.72 -10.17 18.44
C ALA A 236 -6.96 -11.29 17.72
N HIS A 237 -6.68 -11.12 16.43
CA HIS A 237 -5.90 -12.08 15.65
C HIS A 237 -4.50 -12.30 16.23
N THR A 238 -3.74 -11.23 16.48
CA THR A 238 -2.37 -11.33 17.01
C THR A 238 -2.32 -11.90 18.43
N ARG A 239 -3.30 -11.57 19.29
CA ARG A 239 -3.44 -12.18 20.63
C ARG A 239 -3.71 -13.68 20.54
N LEU A 240 -4.62 -14.10 19.66
CA LEU A 240 -5.03 -15.50 19.53
C LEU A 240 -3.99 -16.36 18.79
N ASP A 241 -3.32 -15.83 17.77
CA ASP A 241 -2.17 -16.48 17.12
C ASP A 241 -1.00 -16.70 18.10
N GLY A 242 -0.78 -15.75 19.00
CA GLY A 242 0.17 -15.88 20.11
C GLY A 242 -0.26 -16.98 21.09
N TYR A 243 -1.55 -17.06 21.39
CA TYR A 243 -2.13 -18.08 22.27
C TYR A 243 -2.01 -19.50 21.67
N ASP A 244 -2.31 -19.68 20.39
CA ASP A 244 -2.19 -20.96 19.69
C ASP A 244 -0.72 -21.40 19.56
N ARG A 245 0.21 -20.47 19.31
CA ARG A 245 1.66 -20.76 19.33
C ARG A 245 2.15 -21.12 20.73
N ALA A 246 1.71 -20.43 21.77
CA ALA A 246 2.06 -20.73 23.15
C ALA A 246 1.53 -22.11 23.57
N ARG A 247 0.29 -22.44 23.20
CA ARG A 247 -0.34 -23.75 23.45
C ARG A 247 0.38 -24.89 22.72
N ARG A 248 0.77 -24.71 21.45
CA ARG A 248 1.55 -25.72 20.71
C ARG A 248 2.96 -25.91 21.29
N ARG A 249 3.58 -24.85 21.82
CA ARG A 249 4.85 -24.92 22.54
C ARG A 249 4.74 -25.60 23.90
N SER A 250 3.63 -25.42 24.62
CA SER A 250 3.40 -26.10 25.90
C SER A 250 3.12 -27.58 25.69
N THR A 251 2.33 -27.96 24.68
CA THR A 251 2.08 -29.37 24.36
C THR A 251 3.34 -30.08 23.89
N SER A 252 4.18 -29.47 23.05
CA SER A 252 5.44 -30.10 22.61
C SER A 252 6.48 -30.27 23.73
N LYS A 253 6.52 -29.35 24.71
CA LYS A 253 7.32 -29.52 25.94
C LYS A 253 6.79 -30.64 26.83
N THR A 254 5.46 -30.77 26.96
CA THR A 254 4.83 -31.83 27.75
C THR A 254 5.08 -33.21 27.12
N THR A 255 4.96 -33.36 25.80
CA THR A 255 5.24 -34.63 25.11
C THR A 255 6.70 -35.04 25.27
N LYS A 256 7.66 -34.12 25.08
CA LYS A 256 9.09 -34.41 25.30
C LYS A 256 9.43 -34.81 26.75
N ARG A 257 8.69 -34.30 27.72
CA ARG A 257 8.90 -34.60 29.15
C ARG A 257 8.34 -35.97 29.53
N ILE A 258 7.23 -36.39 28.90
CA ILE A 258 6.63 -37.72 29.07
C ILE A 258 7.52 -38.80 28.43
N ASP A 259 8.11 -38.52 27.26
CA ASP A 259 8.99 -39.49 26.58
C ASP A 259 10.34 -39.67 27.31
N ALA A 260 10.83 -38.63 27.98
CA ALA A 260 12.04 -38.68 28.80
C ALA A 260 11.87 -39.43 30.13
N ASP A 261 10.66 -39.43 30.71
CA ASP A 261 10.34 -40.20 31.93
C ASP A 261 10.06 -41.68 31.65
N ARG A 262 9.76 -42.03 30.39
CA ARG A 262 9.47 -43.40 29.95
C ARG A 262 10.70 -44.20 29.53
N THR A 263 11.86 -43.55 29.46
CA THR A 263 13.16 -44.14 29.07
C THR A 263 14.09 -44.36 30.26
N ARG A 264 13.56 -44.36 31.48
CA ARG A 264 14.31 -44.59 32.73
C ARG A 264 13.78 -45.80 33.50
#